data_AF-A0A7Y8GKR0-F1
#
_entry.id   AF-A0A7Y8GKR0-F1
#
_cell.length_a   1.000
_cell.length_b   1.000
_cell.length_c   1.000
_cell.angle_alpha   90.00
_cell.angle_beta   90.00
_cell.angle_gamma   90.00
#
_symmetry.space_group_name_H-M   'P 1'
#
loop_
_entity.id
_entity.type
_entity.pdbx_description
1 polymer ?
#
loop_
_entity_poly.entity_id
_entity_poly.type
_entity_poly.pdbx_seq_one_letter_code
_entity_poly.pdbx_strand_id
1 'polypeptide(L)'
;VAEHHADRHRSYIYEPDSFRPLALLEGFVPQETKPFHYQLDHLGTPQELTNPEGEIVWSAHYRAYGEIARLDVRKIDNPLRFQGQYFDAESGLHYNRHRYYNPDIGRYLTPDPVKLA
;
A
#
# COMPACT_ATOMS: atom_id res chain seq x y z
N VAL A 1 -4.59 -9.97 -0.79
CA VAL A 1 -4.97 -9.54 0.59
C VAL A 1 -6.30 -8.80 0.48
N ALA A 2 -7.23 -8.99 1.41
CA ALA A 2 -8.52 -8.31 1.41
C ALA A 2 -8.76 -7.60 2.75
N GLU A 3 -9.32 -6.39 2.68
CA GLU A 3 -9.82 -5.61 3.80
C GLU A 3 -11.34 -5.56 3.73
N HIS A 4 -11.98 -5.79 4.87
CA HIS A 4 -13.42 -5.73 5.01
C HIS A 4 -13.76 -4.75 6.13
N HIS A 5 -14.40 -3.65 5.77
CA HIS A 5 -15.09 -2.75 6.68
C HIS A 5 -16.60 -2.82 6.42
N ALA A 6 -17.40 -2.33 7.37
CA ALA A 6 -18.86 -2.41 7.31
C ALA A 6 -19.46 -1.74 6.05
N ASP A 7 -18.74 -0.76 5.49
CA ASP A 7 -19.12 0.09 4.36
C ASP A 7 -18.20 -0.06 3.14
N ARG A 8 -17.10 -0.82 3.26
CA ARG A 8 -16.08 -0.90 2.21
C ARG A 8 -15.41 -2.27 2.16
N HIS A 9 -15.40 -2.87 0.98
CA HIS A 9 -14.65 -4.10 0.70
C HIS A 9 -13.53 -3.80 -0.29
N ARG A 10 -12.29 -4.11 0.07
CA ARG A 10 -11.10 -3.88 -0.76
C ARG A 10 -10.29 -5.14 -0.92
N SER A 11 -9.87 -5.44 -2.14
CA SER A 11 -8.94 -6.52 -2.43
C SER A 11 -7.74 -6.01 -3.21
N TYR A 12 -6.53 -6.33 -2.74
CA TYR A 12 -5.28 -6.02 -3.42
C TYR A 12 -4.81 -7.23 -4.22
N ILE A 13 -4.61 -7.00 -5.52
CA ILE A 13 -4.04 -7.94 -6.48
C ILE A 13 -2.56 -7.59 -6.63
N TYR A 14 -1.69 -8.60 -6.59
CA TYR A 14 -0.25 -8.45 -6.68
C TYR A 14 0.29 -9.17 -7.93
N GLU A 15 1.46 -8.74 -8.39
CA GLU A 15 2.22 -9.50 -9.39
C GLU A 15 2.53 -10.93 -8.87
N PRO A 16 2.58 -11.94 -9.76
CA PRO A 16 2.97 -13.30 -9.36
C PRO A 16 4.31 -13.32 -8.64
N ASP A 17 4.39 -14.11 -7.56
CA ASP A 17 5.60 -14.34 -6.76
C ASP A 17 6.24 -13.05 -6.18
N SER A 18 5.46 -11.99 -6.05
CA SER A 18 5.93 -10.66 -5.63
C SER A 18 4.93 -9.99 -4.68
N PHE A 19 5.37 -8.93 -4.00
CA PHE A 19 4.50 -8.04 -3.22
C PHE A 19 4.27 -6.70 -3.92
N ARG A 20 4.62 -6.58 -5.21
CA ARG A 20 4.31 -5.42 -6.05
C ARG A 20 2.81 -5.39 -6.33
N PRO A 21 2.06 -4.36 -5.87
CA PRO A 21 0.64 -4.32 -6.09
C PRO A 21 0.33 -3.93 -7.53
N LEU A 22 -0.58 -4.67 -8.16
CA LEU A 22 -1.00 -4.47 -9.53
C LEU A 22 -2.32 -3.68 -9.59
N ALA A 23 -3.31 -4.11 -8.80
CA ALA A 23 -4.63 -3.49 -8.78
C ALA A 23 -5.25 -3.48 -7.38
N LEU A 24 -6.06 -2.46 -7.11
CA LEU A 24 -7.01 -2.41 -6.01
C LEU A 24 -8.41 -2.64 -6.58
N LEU A 25 -9.15 -3.59 -6.02
CA LEU A 25 -10.56 -3.81 -6.32
C LEU A 25 -11.39 -3.30 -5.15
N GLU A 26 -12.32 -2.38 -5.40
CA GLU A 26 -13.21 -1.84 -4.37
C GLU A 26 -14.68 -2.15 -4.71
N GLY A 27 -15.39 -2.83 -3.81
CA GLY A 27 -16.79 -3.23 -3.99
C GLY A 27 -17.11 -4.56 -3.33
N PHE A 28 -18.38 -4.77 -2.95
CA PHE A 28 -18.85 -5.97 -2.25
C PHE A 28 -19.34 -7.07 -3.18
N VAL A 29 -19.85 -6.71 -4.35
CA VAL A 29 -20.40 -7.63 -5.34
C VAL A 29 -19.71 -7.44 -6.69
N PRO A 30 -19.47 -8.50 -7.48
CA PRO A 30 -18.69 -8.43 -8.71
C PRO A 30 -19.16 -7.35 -9.71
N GLN A 31 -20.47 -7.08 -9.78
CA GLN A 31 -21.04 -6.10 -10.71
C GLN A 31 -20.78 -4.64 -10.30
N GLU A 32 -20.49 -4.39 -9.03
CA GLU A 32 -20.22 -3.05 -8.48
C GLU A 32 -18.73 -2.84 -8.18
N THR A 33 -17.92 -3.89 -8.31
CA THR A 33 -16.48 -3.82 -8.06
C THR A 33 -15.78 -2.96 -9.10
N LYS A 34 -15.12 -1.90 -8.63
CA LYS A 34 -14.33 -0.98 -9.45
C LYS A 34 -12.84 -1.32 -9.33
N PRO A 35 -12.13 -1.52 -10.46
CA PRO A 35 -10.69 -1.71 -10.44
C PRO A 35 -9.96 -0.36 -10.47
N PHE A 36 -8.88 -0.29 -9.72
CA PHE A 36 -7.90 0.80 -9.75
C PHE A 36 -6.51 0.22 -10.00
N HIS A 37 -5.69 0.89 -10.79
CA HIS A 37 -4.40 0.37 -11.26
C HIS A 37 -3.23 1.12 -10.64
N TYR A 38 -2.29 0.40 -10.05
CA TYR A 38 -1.12 1.00 -9.41
C TYR A 38 -0.04 1.36 -10.43
N GLN A 39 0.59 2.51 -10.23
CA GLN A 39 1.84 2.88 -10.87
C GLN A 39 2.94 2.88 -9.81
N LEU A 40 3.96 2.05 -10.03
CA LEU A 40 5.00 1.79 -9.04
C LEU A 40 6.32 2.42 -9.46
N ASP A 41 7.18 2.69 -8.48
CA ASP A 41 8.59 2.93 -8.75
C ASP A 41 9.35 1.60 -9.03
N HIS A 42 10.68 1.72 -9.20
CA HIS A 42 11.56 0.57 -9.41
C HIS A 42 11.60 -0.39 -8.21
N LEU A 43 11.37 0.09 -6.98
CA LEU A 43 11.31 -0.72 -5.76
C LEU A 43 9.95 -1.39 -5.55
N GLY A 44 8.93 -1.05 -6.34
CA GLY A 44 7.58 -1.57 -6.19
C GLY A 44 6.72 -0.73 -5.24
N THR A 45 7.15 0.48 -4.89
CA THR A 45 6.41 1.41 -4.06
C THR A 45 5.31 2.08 -4.89
N PRO A 46 4.05 2.06 -4.44
CA PRO A 46 2.98 2.84 -5.08
C PRO A 46 3.33 4.32 -5.16
N GLN A 47 3.40 4.88 -6.37
CA GLN A 47 3.51 6.33 -6.59
C GLN A 47 2.16 6.93 -6.92
N GLU A 48 1.36 6.22 -7.73
CA GLU A 48 0.03 6.67 -8.17
C GLU A 48 -0.95 5.50 -8.23
N LEU A 49 -2.24 5.85 -8.25
CA LEU A 49 -3.34 4.93 -8.44
C LEU A 49 -4.36 5.60 -9.38
N THR A 50 -4.71 4.93 -10.47
CA THR A 50 -5.65 5.43 -11.47
C THR A 50 -6.96 4.64 -11.47
N ASN A 51 -8.07 5.34 -11.75
CA ASN A 51 -9.37 4.71 -11.96
C ASN A 51 -9.50 4.15 -13.41
N PRO A 52 -10.59 3.44 -13.76
CA PRO A 52 -10.80 2.91 -15.11
C PRO A 52 -10.82 3.98 -16.22
N GLU A 53 -11.19 5.21 -15.87
CA GLU A 53 -11.20 6.36 -16.77
C GLU A 53 -9.81 6.98 -16.99
N GLY A 54 -8.78 6.48 -16.30
CA GLY A 54 -7.40 6.98 -16.38
C GLY A 54 -7.11 8.21 -15.52
N GLU A 55 -8.04 8.64 -14.67
CA GLU A 55 -7.81 9.71 -13.72
C GLU A 55 -6.95 9.23 -12.56
N ILE A 56 -5.96 10.03 -12.18
CA ILE A 56 -5.22 9.84 -10.92
C ILE A 56 -6.18 10.12 -9.76
N VAL A 57 -6.39 9.11 -8.91
CA VAL A 57 -7.26 9.18 -7.72
C VAL A 57 -6.47 9.15 -6.41
N TRP A 58 -5.20 8.76 -6.48
CA TRP A 58 -4.25 8.88 -5.37
C TRP A 58 -2.83 9.03 -5.94
N SER A 59 -2.01 9.90 -5.34
CA SER A 59 -0.61 10.11 -5.73
C SER A 59 0.21 10.64 -4.56
N ALA A 60 1.39 10.07 -4.34
CA ALA A 60 2.26 10.40 -3.22
C ALA A 60 3.73 10.44 -3.64
N HIS A 61 4.49 11.32 -2.98
CA HIS A 61 5.94 11.35 -3.03
C HIS A 61 6.54 10.91 -1.70
N TYR A 62 7.62 10.15 -1.78
CA TYR A 62 8.24 9.50 -0.64
C TYR A 62 9.60 10.10 -0.31
N ARG A 63 9.95 10.12 0.98
CA ARG A 63 11.35 10.22 1.40
C ARG A 63 12.05 8.88 1.13
N ALA A 64 13.39 8.90 1.21
CA ALA A 64 14.22 7.73 0.92
C ALA A 64 13.83 6.46 1.70
N TYR A 65 13.29 6.61 2.92
CA TYR A 65 12.89 5.50 3.79
C TYR A 65 11.38 5.24 3.82
N GLY A 66 10.63 5.70 2.82
CA GLY A 66 9.23 5.30 2.61
C GLY A 66 8.20 6.10 3.40
N GLU A 67 8.61 7.12 4.14
CA GLU A 67 7.69 8.13 4.68
C GLU A 67 7.06 8.91 3.51
N ILE A 68 5.74 9.14 3.54
CA ILE A 68 5.09 10.03 2.57
C ILE A 68 5.49 11.46 2.90
N ALA A 69 6.33 12.05 2.04
CA ALA A 69 6.74 13.45 2.16
C ALA A 69 5.64 14.41 1.72
N ARG A 70 4.87 14.02 0.69
CA ARG A 70 3.82 14.83 0.09
C ARG A 70 2.75 13.94 -0.51
N LEU A 71 1.49 14.32 -0.36
CA LEU A 71 0.34 13.65 -0.94
C LEU A 71 -0.37 14.61 -1.89
N ASP A 72 -0.29 14.34 -3.18
CA ASP A 72 -0.74 15.26 -4.23
C ASP A 72 -2.21 15.06 -4.55
N VAL A 73 -2.64 13.80 -4.53
CA VAL A 73 -4.02 13.42 -4.77
C VAL A 73 -4.44 12.43 -3.69
N ARG A 74 -5.62 12.65 -3.10
CA ARG A 74 -6.23 11.76 -2.10
C ARG A 74 -7.74 11.69 -2.28
N LYS A 75 -8.21 11.30 -3.48
CA LYS A 75 -9.64 10.99 -3.68
C LYS A 75 -10.01 9.67 -3.01
N ILE A 76 -9.05 8.74 -2.94
CA ILE A 76 -9.16 7.48 -2.20
C ILE A 76 -7.96 7.30 -1.26
N ASP A 77 -8.12 6.51 -0.20
CA ASP A 77 -7.01 6.10 0.65
C ASP A 77 -6.23 4.92 0.04
N ASN A 78 -4.91 4.93 0.23
CA ASN A 78 -4.02 3.80 -0.08
C ASN A 78 -3.08 3.53 1.11
N PRO A 79 -3.26 2.40 1.83
CA PRO A 79 -2.41 2.04 2.96
C PRO A 79 -1.13 1.30 2.55
N LEU A 80 -0.98 0.87 1.29
CA LEU A 80 0.22 0.17 0.85
C LEU A 80 1.44 1.10 0.86
N ARG A 81 2.60 0.56 1.25
CA ARG A 81 3.90 1.26 1.31
C ARG A 81 4.93 0.50 0.48
N PHE A 82 6.17 0.34 0.96
CA PHE A 82 7.11 -0.57 0.31
C PHE A 82 6.53 -1.98 0.20
N GLN A 83 7.15 -2.81 -0.63
CA GLN A 83 6.71 -4.18 -0.87
C GLN A 83 6.39 -4.94 0.43
N GLY A 84 5.15 -5.40 0.55
CA GLY A 84 4.65 -6.14 1.70
C GLY A 84 4.34 -5.30 2.96
N GLN A 85 4.53 -3.97 2.89
CA GLN A 85 4.26 -3.06 3.99
C GLN A 85 2.85 -2.46 3.91
N TYR A 86 2.22 -2.35 5.07
CA TYR A 86 0.92 -1.76 5.29
C TYR A 86 1.02 -0.63 6.31
N PHE A 87 0.49 0.54 6.00
CA PHE A 87 0.48 1.66 6.93
C PHE A 87 -0.59 1.47 7.99
N ASP A 88 -0.14 1.39 9.24
CA ASP A 88 -1.00 1.44 10.41
C ASP A 88 -1.16 2.88 10.88
N ALA A 89 -2.37 3.42 10.72
CA ALA A 89 -2.67 4.80 11.07
C ALA A 89 -2.67 5.06 12.59
N GLU A 90 -2.88 4.03 13.41
CA GLU A 90 -2.89 4.18 14.88
C GLU A 90 -1.48 4.44 15.41
N SER A 91 -0.49 3.67 14.93
CA SER A 91 0.91 3.83 15.35
C SER A 91 1.74 4.77 14.47
N GLY A 92 1.30 5.04 13.24
CA GLY A 92 2.10 5.73 12.22
C GLY A 92 3.22 4.86 11.62
N LEU A 93 3.27 3.58 11.98
CA LEU A 93 4.30 2.64 11.53
C LEU A 93 3.85 1.84 10.32
N HIS A 94 4.82 1.19 9.67
CA HIS A 94 4.55 0.29 8.55
C HIS A 94 4.61 -1.14 9.04
N TYR A 95 3.46 -1.79 9.13
CA TYR A 95 3.38 -3.21 9.44
C TYR A 95 3.86 -4.04 8.25
N ASN A 96 4.84 -4.91 8.49
CA ASN A 96 5.35 -5.88 7.52
C ASN A 96 5.31 -7.27 8.14
N ARG A 97 4.17 -7.95 7.99
CA ARG A 97 3.87 -9.33 8.42
C ARG A 97 4.09 -9.66 9.89
N HIS A 98 5.32 -9.56 10.39
CA HIS A 98 5.71 -9.90 11.77
C HIS A 98 6.51 -8.77 12.45
N ARG A 99 6.76 -7.66 11.75
CA ARG A 99 7.56 -6.55 12.27
C ARG A 99 6.93 -5.21 11.90
N TYR A 100 7.14 -4.22 12.76
CA TYR A 100 6.85 -2.83 12.46
C TYR A 100 8.12 -2.12 11.99
N TYR A 101 8.03 -1.46 10.86
CA TYR A 101 9.06 -0.60 10.29
C TYR A 101 8.72 0.86 10.58
N ASN A 102 9.70 1.60 11.09
CA ASN A 102 9.59 3.03 11.30
C ASN A 102 10.26 3.75 10.12
N PRO A 103 9.49 4.48 9.29
CA PRO A 103 10.03 5.18 8.13
C PRO A 103 10.85 6.42 8.49
N ASP A 104 10.63 7.04 9.65
CA ASP A 104 11.37 8.25 10.08
C ASP A 104 12.85 7.96 10.35
N ILE A 105 13.12 6.80 10.94
CA ILE A 105 14.48 6.33 11.27
C ILE A 105 14.97 5.22 10.32
N GLY A 106 14.14 4.82 9.36
CA GLY A 106 14.45 3.86 8.32
C GLY A 106 14.76 2.43 8.78
N ARG A 107 14.15 1.94 9.86
CA ARG A 107 14.44 0.58 10.41
C ARG A 107 13.26 -0.12 11.07
N TYR A 108 13.38 -1.44 11.20
CA TYR A 108 12.48 -2.24 12.02
C TYR A 108 12.67 -1.96 13.52
N LEU A 109 11.56 -2.00 14.26
CA LEU A 109 11.56 -1.83 15.72
C LEU A 109 12.02 -3.08 16.47
N THR A 110 11.95 -4.24 15.83
CA THR A 110 12.34 -5.52 16.41
C THR A 110 13.38 -6.23 15.54
N PRO A 111 14.30 -7.01 16.15
CA PRO A 111 15.19 -7.90 15.41
C PRO A 111 14.43 -8.90 14.54
N ASP A 112 15.11 -9.50 13.57
CA ASP A 112 14.49 -10.53 12.73
C ASP A 112 14.07 -11.74 13.58
N PRO A 113 12.77 -12.14 13.56
CA PRO A 113 12.30 -13.28 14.33
C PRO A 113 12.91 -14.62 13.88
N VAL A 114 13.36 -14.72 12.63
CA VAL A 114 14.04 -15.92 12.12
C VAL A 114 15.52 -15.95 12.54
N LYS A 115 16.06 -14.86 13.09
CA LYS A 115 17.47 -14.70 13.52
C LYS A 115 18.50 -15.09 12.44
N LEU A 116 18.14 -14.94 11.16
CA LEU A 116 19.09 -15.12 10.07
C LEU A 116 19.91 -13.83 9.98
N ALA A 117 21.18 -13.94 10.33
CA ALA A 117 22.20 -12.89 10.19
C ALA A 117 22.69 -12.82 8.74
#